data_AF-A0A5B6TWH9-F1
#
_entry.id   AF-A0A5B6TWH9-F1
#
_cell.length_a   1.000
_cell.length_b   1.000
_cell.length_c   1.000
_cell.angle_alpha   90.00
_cell.angle_beta   90.00
_cell.angle_gamma   90.00
#
_symmetry.space_group_name_H-M   'P 1'
#
loop_
_entity.id
_entity.type
_entity.pdbx_description
1 polymer ?
#
loop_
_entity_poly.entity_id
_entity_poly.type
_entity_poly.pdbx_seq_one_letter_code
_entity_poly.pdbx_strand_id
1 'polypeptide(L)'
;MAQILSPDATIADIVTKLDDPKEYLRAVFSNMHECTKKFGSARVYIGLSGEGKRPHYRIEPDRNRTVQISDAAFRDAILGRGKPNRADREDLEYMTSFTTAYNGSSHKTLKTEGGIGRNNWSNRSMTVEEIQELRESLDGKRRPI
;
A
#
# COMPACT_ATOMS: atom_id res chain seq x y z
N MET A 1 5.29 -1.28 -20.50
CA MET A 1 3.91 -1.74 -20.18
C MET A 1 2.97 -0.55 -20.39
N ALA A 2 1.82 -0.75 -21.06
CA ALA A 2 0.88 0.35 -21.29
C ALA A 2 0.19 0.78 -19.98
N GLN A 3 0.07 2.09 -19.78
CA GLN A 3 -0.75 2.67 -18.72
C GLN A 3 -2.22 2.58 -19.14
N ILE A 4 -3.03 1.85 -18.37
CA ILE A 4 -4.45 1.61 -18.70
C ILE A 4 -5.37 2.40 -17.76
N LEU A 5 -4.88 2.78 -16.58
CA LEU A 5 -5.62 3.60 -15.62
C LEU A 5 -5.13 5.05 -15.64
N SER A 6 -6.05 5.99 -15.38
CA SER A 6 -5.72 7.41 -15.21
C SER A 6 -4.65 7.58 -14.11
N PRO A 7 -3.68 8.49 -14.28
CA PRO A 7 -2.73 8.86 -13.23
C PRO A 7 -3.38 9.20 -11.90
N ASP A 8 -4.60 9.72 -11.91
CA ASP A 8 -5.32 10.15 -10.70
C ASP A 8 -6.37 9.14 -10.25
N ALA A 9 -6.37 7.93 -10.81
CA ALA A 9 -7.32 6.88 -10.44
C ALA A 9 -7.08 6.37 -9.01
N THR A 10 -8.17 6.16 -8.29
CA THR A 10 -8.22 5.54 -6.96
C THR A 10 -8.99 4.22 -7.02
N ILE A 11 -9.05 3.48 -5.91
CA ILE A 11 -9.83 2.24 -5.85
C ILE A 11 -11.32 2.53 -6.10
N ALA A 12 -11.84 3.66 -5.63
CA ALA A 12 -13.22 4.06 -5.87
C ALA A 12 -13.55 4.19 -7.38
N ASP A 13 -12.61 4.70 -8.18
CA ASP A 13 -12.82 4.91 -9.62
C ASP A 13 -12.85 3.59 -10.42
N ILE A 14 -12.24 2.54 -9.88
CA ILE A 14 -12.08 1.25 -10.55
C ILE A 14 -12.88 0.13 -9.90
N VAL A 15 -13.55 0.39 -8.77
CA VAL A 15 -14.20 -0.64 -7.94
C VAL A 15 -15.19 -1.51 -8.75
N THR A 16 -15.86 -0.93 -9.73
CA THR A 16 -16.83 -1.62 -10.61
C THR A 16 -16.18 -2.50 -11.67
N LYS A 17 -14.86 -2.36 -11.89
CA LYS A 17 -14.06 -3.10 -12.88
C LYS A 17 -13.20 -4.19 -12.24
N LEU A 18 -13.15 -4.25 -10.91
CA LEU A 18 -12.43 -5.29 -10.19
C LEU A 18 -13.14 -6.64 -10.35
N ASP A 19 -12.37 -7.73 -10.45
CA ASP A 19 -12.92 -9.09 -10.56
C ASP A 19 -13.76 -9.48 -9.34
N ASP A 20 -13.23 -9.19 -8.15
CA ASP A 20 -13.90 -9.39 -6.87
C ASP A 20 -13.68 -8.13 -6.00
N PRO A 21 -14.55 -7.12 -6.13
CA PRO A 21 -14.38 -5.86 -5.41
C PRO A 21 -14.42 -6.03 -3.88
N LYS A 22 -15.23 -6.99 -3.38
CA LYS A 22 -15.39 -7.21 -1.93
C LYS A 22 -14.15 -7.82 -1.32
N GLU A 23 -13.62 -8.88 -1.93
CA GLU A 23 -12.41 -9.53 -1.45
C GLU A 23 -11.20 -8.61 -1.59
N TYR A 24 -11.08 -7.90 -2.72
CA TYR A 24 -10.00 -6.96 -2.94
C TYR A 24 -9.97 -5.86 -1.85
N LEU A 25 -11.11 -5.23 -1.58
CA LEU A 25 -11.19 -4.20 -0.53
C LEU A 25 -10.98 -4.77 0.87
N ARG A 26 -11.48 -5.98 1.16
CA ARG A 26 -11.25 -6.65 2.45
C ARG A 26 -9.76 -6.85 2.70
N ALA A 27 -9.03 -7.32 1.70
CA ALA A 27 -7.59 -7.57 1.81
C ALA A 27 -6.76 -6.29 1.83
N VAL A 28 -7.11 -5.27 1.03
CA VAL A 28 -6.50 -3.92 1.11
C VAL A 28 -6.68 -3.35 2.51
N PHE A 29 -7.91 -3.34 3.03
CA PHE A 29 -8.21 -2.83 4.37
C PHE A 29 -7.43 -3.59 5.44
N SER A 30 -7.34 -4.92 5.37
CA SER A 30 -6.55 -5.71 6.31
C SER A 30 -5.08 -5.29 6.32
N ASN A 31 -4.47 -5.10 5.15
CA ASN A 31 -3.06 -4.67 5.07
C ASN A 31 -2.88 -3.22 5.54
N MET A 32 -3.83 -2.33 5.24
CA MET A 32 -3.81 -0.95 5.74
C MET A 32 -3.92 -0.94 7.26
N HIS A 33 -4.80 -1.74 7.84
CA HIS A 33 -4.97 -1.84 9.28
C HIS A 33 -3.71 -2.36 10.00
N GLU A 34 -2.97 -3.28 9.40
CA GLU A 34 -1.66 -3.70 9.94
C GLU A 34 -0.61 -2.58 9.85
N CYS A 35 -0.63 -1.78 8.77
CA CYS A 35 0.22 -0.58 8.68
C CYS A 35 -0.16 0.44 9.75
N THR A 36 -1.45 0.65 10.00
CA THR A 36 -1.90 1.68 10.93
C THR A 36 -1.60 1.34 12.39
N LYS A 37 -1.73 0.07 12.78
CA LYS A 37 -1.30 -0.41 14.10
C LYS A 37 0.16 -0.11 14.39
N LYS A 38 1.01 -0.14 13.37
CA LYS A 38 2.46 0.06 13.52
C LYS A 38 2.87 1.53 13.44
N PHE A 39 2.26 2.28 12.54
CA PHE A 39 2.77 3.60 12.13
C PHE A 39 1.75 4.74 12.21
N GLY A 40 0.51 4.48 12.64
CA GLY A 40 -0.54 5.49 12.72
C GLY A 40 -1.38 5.58 11.45
N SER A 41 -1.53 6.75 10.85
CA SER A 41 -2.34 6.90 9.63
C SER A 41 -1.66 6.28 8.41
N ALA A 42 -2.45 5.75 7.46
CA ALA A 42 -1.95 5.13 6.24
C ALA A 42 -2.79 5.47 5.01
N ARG A 43 -2.14 5.42 3.85
CA ARG A 43 -2.70 5.74 2.54
C ARG A 43 -2.41 4.63 1.55
N VAL A 44 -3.37 4.31 0.68
CA VAL A 44 -3.21 3.32 -0.39
C VAL A 44 -3.19 3.98 -1.76
N TYR A 45 -2.25 3.53 -2.60
CA TYR A 45 -2.10 3.90 -4.01
C TYR A 45 -2.25 2.66 -4.88
N ILE A 46 -2.76 2.81 -6.10
CA ILE A 46 -2.92 1.70 -7.04
C ILE A 46 -1.89 1.76 -8.17
N GLY A 47 -1.48 0.59 -8.65
CA GLY A 47 -0.67 0.46 -9.85
C GLY A 47 -1.52 0.66 -11.10
N LEU A 48 -1.02 1.45 -12.04
CA LEU A 48 -1.72 1.89 -13.24
C LEU A 48 -1.46 1.00 -14.47
N SER A 49 -0.60 -0.01 -14.32
CA SER A 49 -0.26 -0.99 -15.35
C SER A 49 -1.10 -2.28 -15.22
N GLY A 50 -1.32 -2.96 -16.35
CA GLY A 50 -2.08 -4.21 -16.41
C GLY A 50 -3.55 -4.00 -16.79
N GLU A 51 -4.42 -4.97 -16.52
CA GLU A 51 -5.84 -4.93 -16.93
C GLU A 51 -6.75 -4.10 -16.01
N GLY A 52 -6.22 -3.57 -14.90
CA GLY A 52 -7.01 -2.80 -13.91
C GLY A 52 -8.01 -3.62 -13.08
N LYS A 53 -8.19 -4.92 -13.36
CA LYS A 53 -9.10 -5.83 -12.63
C LYS A 53 -8.56 -6.28 -11.27
N ARG A 54 -7.23 -6.35 -11.14
CA ARG A 54 -6.49 -6.77 -9.93
C ARG A 54 -5.20 -5.95 -9.79
N PRO A 55 -5.30 -4.62 -9.69
CA PRO A 55 -4.11 -3.78 -9.69
C PRO A 55 -3.27 -4.09 -8.46
N HIS A 56 -1.96 -4.04 -8.62
CA HIS A 56 -1.07 -4.01 -7.46
C HIS A 56 -1.32 -2.73 -6.68
N TYR A 57 -1.05 -2.71 -5.39
CA TYR A 57 -1.25 -1.52 -4.57
C TYR A 57 -0.08 -1.33 -3.63
N ARG A 58 0.15 -0.08 -3.23
CA ARG A 58 1.17 0.30 -2.27
C ARG A 58 0.50 0.97 -1.10
N ILE A 59 0.93 0.64 0.11
CA ILE A 59 0.46 1.29 1.33
C ILE A 59 1.63 2.07 1.89
N GLU A 60 1.41 3.35 2.13
CA GLU A 60 2.39 4.24 2.76
C GLU A 60 1.80 4.75 4.08
N PRO A 61 2.56 4.73 5.18
CA PRO A 61 2.16 5.47 6.37
C PRO A 61 2.31 6.97 6.11
N ASP A 62 1.67 7.78 6.95
CA ASP A 62 1.87 9.22 6.91
C ASP A 62 3.30 9.60 7.32
N ARG A 63 3.83 10.64 6.68
CA ARG A 63 5.15 11.22 6.97
C ARG A 63 5.11 12.14 8.19
N ASN A 64 4.66 11.60 9.31
CA ASN A 64 4.48 12.33 10.57
C ASN A 64 5.52 11.95 11.65
N ARG A 65 6.40 10.99 11.37
CA ARG A 65 7.41 10.49 12.31
C ARG A 65 8.81 10.94 11.89
N THR A 66 9.57 11.47 12.84
CA THR A 66 11.00 11.74 12.66
C THR A 66 11.80 10.45 12.84
N VAL A 67 12.61 10.12 11.85
CA VAL A 67 13.53 8.98 11.87
C VAL A 67 14.84 9.39 12.55
N GLN A 68 15.37 8.53 13.42
CA GLN A 68 16.59 8.75 14.19
C GLN A 68 17.77 7.87 13.76
N ILE A 69 17.52 6.82 12.96
CA ILE A 69 18.61 5.98 12.43
C ILE A 69 19.63 6.83 11.67
N SER A 70 20.91 6.65 12.00
CA SER A 70 21.99 7.34 11.30
C SER A 70 22.18 6.80 9.88
N ASP A 71 22.70 7.64 8.99
CA ASP A 71 23.02 7.23 7.60
C ASP A 71 23.96 6.02 7.55
N ALA A 72 24.93 5.95 8.48
CA ALA A 72 25.85 4.82 8.56
C ALA A 72 25.11 3.53 8.92
N ALA A 73 24.27 3.55 9.97
CA ALA A 73 23.49 2.40 10.39
C ALA A 73 22.45 1.97 9.34
N PHE A 74 21.82 2.93 8.65
CA PHE A 74 20.92 2.67 7.54
C PHE A 74 21.66 1.99 6.38
N ARG A 75 22.80 2.54 5.96
CA ARG A 75 23.62 1.98 4.88
C ARG A 75 24.07 0.55 5.21
N ASP A 76 24.55 0.33 6.42
CA ASP A 76 24.99 -0.97 6.89
C ASP A 76 23.84 -1.98 6.88
N ALA A 77 22.65 -1.61 7.37
CA ALA A 77 21.47 -2.46 7.32
C ALA A 77 21.05 -2.82 5.88
N ILE A 78 21.03 -1.85 4.96
CA ILE A 78 20.66 -2.08 3.56
C ILE A 78 21.68 -2.96 2.83
N LEU A 79 22.98 -2.83 3.16
CA LEU A 79 24.05 -3.67 2.59
C LEU A 79 24.19 -5.03 3.30
N GLY A 80 23.35 -5.34 4.29
CA GLY A 80 23.43 -6.56 5.08
C GLY A 80 24.69 -6.64 5.97
N ARG A 81 25.30 -5.50 6.27
CA ARG A 81 26.51 -5.38 7.09
C ARG A 81 26.08 -5.04 8.52
N GLY A 82 26.10 -6.02 9.41
CA GLY A 82 25.74 -5.81 10.81
C GLY A 82 24.24 -5.94 11.11
N LYS A 83 23.90 -5.91 12.41
CA LYS A 83 22.52 -6.05 12.89
C LYS A 83 22.10 -4.74 13.57
N PRO A 84 21.08 -4.03 13.05
CA PRO A 84 20.58 -2.83 13.70
C PRO A 84 20.08 -3.16 15.11
N ASN A 85 20.25 -2.19 16.02
CA ASN A 85 19.67 -2.25 17.36
C ASN A 85 18.13 -2.18 17.27
N ARG A 86 17.43 -2.30 18.41
CA ARG A 86 15.96 -2.29 18.40
C ARG A 86 15.35 -1.02 17.81
N ALA A 87 15.84 0.16 18.21
CA ALA A 87 15.32 1.44 17.73
C ALA A 87 15.58 1.62 16.23
N ASP A 88 16.79 1.31 15.78
CA ASP A 88 17.17 1.35 14.36
C ASP A 88 16.30 0.41 13.51
N ARG A 89 15.88 -0.75 14.06
CA ARG A 89 14.97 -1.67 13.36
C ARG A 89 13.60 -1.07 13.15
N GLU A 90 13.04 -0.40 14.15
CA GLU A 90 11.73 0.26 14.06
C GLU A 90 11.77 1.42 13.05
N ASP A 91 12.90 2.13 12.96
CA ASP A 91 13.15 3.16 11.96
C ASP A 91 13.32 2.60 10.55
N LEU A 92 14.08 1.50 10.40
CA LEU A 92 14.23 0.78 9.13
C LEU A 92 12.89 0.22 8.64
N GLU A 93 12.08 -0.35 9.53
CA GLU A 93 10.75 -0.85 9.18
C GLU A 93 9.84 0.28 8.69
N TYR A 94 9.85 1.43 9.38
CA TYR A 94 9.11 2.62 8.94
C TYR A 94 9.62 3.15 7.59
N MET A 95 10.93 3.28 7.39
CA MET A 95 11.49 3.75 6.12
C MET A 95 11.19 2.80 4.95
N THR A 96 11.33 1.49 5.16
CA THR A 96 11.07 0.48 4.12
C THR A 96 9.58 0.38 3.80
N SER A 97 8.69 0.71 4.74
CA SER A 97 7.23 0.70 4.52
C SER A 97 6.77 1.58 3.36
N PHE A 98 7.44 2.71 3.08
CA PHE A 98 7.14 3.60 1.94
C PHE A 98 7.39 2.93 0.57
N THR A 99 8.06 1.79 0.55
CA THR A 99 8.32 1.00 -0.65
C THR A 99 7.57 -0.33 -0.67
N THR A 100 6.76 -0.61 0.36
CA THR A 100 6.01 -1.86 0.49
C THR A 100 4.82 -1.87 -0.46
N ALA A 101 4.93 -2.66 -1.51
CA ALA A 101 3.85 -2.93 -2.45
C ALA A 101 3.29 -4.35 -2.28
N TYR A 102 2.04 -4.53 -2.68
CA TYR A 102 1.26 -5.74 -2.54
C TYR A 102 0.75 -6.19 -3.90
N ASN A 103 0.77 -7.50 -4.13
CA ASN A 103 0.24 -8.10 -5.33
C ASN A 103 -1.30 -8.02 -5.31
N GLY A 104 -1.90 -7.50 -6.38
CA GLY A 104 -3.36 -7.31 -6.47
C GLY A 104 -4.20 -8.58 -6.53
N SER A 105 -3.60 -9.76 -6.76
CA SER A 105 -4.32 -11.04 -6.77
C SER A 105 -4.14 -11.84 -5.49
N SER A 106 -2.91 -11.87 -4.94
CA SER A 106 -2.62 -12.64 -3.73
C SER A 106 -2.63 -11.80 -2.46
N HIS A 107 -2.62 -10.46 -2.57
CA HIS A 107 -2.52 -9.50 -1.48
C HIS A 107 -1.28 -9.67 -0.59
N LYS A 108 -0.31 -10.49 -1.04
CA LYS A 108 1.00 -10.69 -0.40
C LYS A 108 1.96 -9.59 -0.81
N THR A 109 2.89 -9.26 0.09
CA THR A 109 3.99 -8.33 -0.20
C THR A 109 4.76 -8.76 -1.43
N LEU A 110 4.97 -7.84 -2.35
CA LEU A 110 5.83 -8.03 -3.50
C LEU A 110 7.28 -8.07 -3.00
N LYS A 111 7.88 -9.27 -2.97
CA LYS A 111 9.32 -9.44 -2.74
C LYS A 111 10.05 -8.87 -3.95
N THR A 112 10.47 -7.62 -3.87
CA THR A 112 11.26 -6.99 -4.95
C THR A 112 12.73 -7.30 -4.70
N GLU A 113 13.24 -8.34 -5.36
CA GLU A 113 14.66 -8.37 -5.71
C GLU A 113 14.88 -7.31 -6.80
N GLY A 114 15.69 -6.29 -6.51
CA GLY A 114 15.91 -5.16 -7.43
C GLY A 114 14.90 -4.04 -7.20
N GLY A 115 15.39 -2.97 -6.58
CA GLY A 115 14.57 -1.93 -6.00
C GLY A 115 13.65 -1.20 -6.98
N ILE A 116 12.56 -0.65 -6.41
CA ILE A 116 11.90 0.61 -6.80
C ILE A 116 11.81 0.83 -8.33
N GLY A 117 11.56 -0.23 -9.09
CA GLY A 117 11.54 -0.16 -10.54
C GLY A 117 10.27 0.51 -10.99
N ARG A 118 10.27 1.86 -11.05
CA ARG A 118 9.35 2.70 -11.84
C ARG A 118 7.96 2.09 -12.04
N ASN A 119 7.24 1.82 -10.97
CA ASN A 119 5.84 1.43 -11.11
C ASN A 119 5.02 2.71 -11.20
N ASN A 120 4.21 2.78 -12.27
CA ASN A 120 3.21 3.82 -12.48
C ASN A 120 2.19 3.70 -11.36
N TRP A 121 2.40 4.36 -10.23
CA TRP A 121 1.43 4.46 -9.15
C TRP A 121 0.50 5.64 -9.40
N SER A 122 -0.72 5.57 -8.87
CA SER A 122 -1.63 6.71 -8.86
C SER A 122 -1.03 7.89 -8.09
N ASN A 123 -1.33 9.12 -8.53
CA ASN A 123 -1.00 10.35 -7.79
C ASN A 123 -1.95 10.56 -6.61
N ARG A 124 -3.20 10.11 -6.76
CA ARG A 124 -4.20 10.12 -5.70
C ARG A 124 -4.11 8.85 -4.87
N SER A 125 -4.37 9.00 -3.59
CA SER A 125 -4.47 7.92 -2.61
C SER A 125 -5.86 7.84 -2.02
N MET A 126 -6.16 6.75 -1.32
CA MET A 126 -7.27 6.68 -0.36
C MET A 126 -6.78 6.42 1.06
N THR A 127 -7.45 6.99 2.05
CA THR A 127 -7.22 6.71 3.49
C THR A 127 -7.91 5.42 3.92
N VAL A 128 -7.63 5.00 5.15
CA VAL A 128 -8.24 3.80 5.76
C VAL A 128 -9.75 3.99 5.88
N GLU A 129 -10.18 5.19 6.27
CA GLU A 129 -11.58 5.59 6.43
C GLU A 129 -12.30 5.56 5.08
N GLU A 130 -11.72 6.15 4.03
CA GLU A 130 -12.31 6.13 2.69
C GLU A 130 -12.44 4.70 2.14
N ILE A 131 -11.50 3.81 2.45
CA ILE A 131 -11.59 2.39 2.09
C ILE A 131 -12.65 1.66 2.91
N GLN A 132 -12.81 1.99 4.19
CA GLN A 132 -13.88 1.44 5.03
C GLN A 132 -15.25 1.87 4.51
N GLU A 133 -15.46 3.15 4.25
CA GLU A 133 -16.70 3.69 3.66
C GLU A 133 -17.02 3.01 2.33
N LEU A 134 -16.01 2.81 1.48
CA LEU A 134 -16.18 2.11 0.20
C LEU A 134 -16.61 0.66 0.41
N ARG A 135 -16.05 -0.05 1.40
CA ARG A 135 -16.49 -1.42 1.77
C ARG A 135 -17.93 -1.45 2.23
N GLU A 136 -18.29 -0.56 3.15
CA GLU A 136 -19.65 -0.44 3.68
C GLU A 136 -20.66 -0.14 2.56
N SER A 137 -20.29 0.70 1.58
CA SER A 137 -21.15 0.99 0.42
C SER A 137 -21.44 -0.24 -0.46
N LEU A 138 -20.50 -1.20 -0.56
CA LEU A 138 -20.71 -2.45 -1.29
C LEU A 138 -21.61 -3.44 -0.52
N ASP A 139 -21.64 -3.34 0.80
CA ASP A 139 -22.49 -4.14 1.66
C ASP A 139 -23.90 -3.52 1.82
N GLY A 140 -23.99 -2.20 1.73
CA GLY A 140 -25.21 -1.39 1.73
C GLY A 140 -26.10 -1.49 0.47
N LYS A 141 -25.69 -2.25 -0.56
CA LYS A 141 -26.61 -2.70 -1.63
C LYS A 141 -27.60 -3.80 -1.17
N ARG A 142 -27.79 -4.00 0.14
CA ARG A 142 -28.96 -4.67 0.69
C ARG A 142 -30.18 -3.73 0.55
N ARG A 143 -31.09 -4.14 -0.35
CA ARG A 143 -32.39 -3.59 -0.75
C ARG A 143 -32.99 -2.48 0.15
N PRO A 144 -33.58 -1.41 -0.44
CA PRO A 144 -34.49 -0.57 0.32
C PRO A 144 -35.63 -1.45 0.86
N ILE A 145 -35.98 -1.21 2.12
CA ILE A 145 -37.17 -1.79 2.78
C ILE A 145 -38.42 -1.25 2.11
#